data_AF-A0A7S0YXB4-F1
#
_entry.id   AF-A0A7S0YXB4-F1
#
_cell.length_a   1.000
_cell.length_b   1.000
_cell.length_c   1.000
_cell.angle_alpha   90.00
_cell.angle_beta   90.00
_cell.angle_gamma   90.00
#
_symmetry.space_group_name_H-M   'P 1'
#
loop_
_entity.id
_entity.type
_entity.pdbx_description
1 polymer ?
#
loop_
_entity_poly.entity_id
_entity_poly.type
_entity_poly.pdbx_seq_one_letter_code
_entity_poly.pdbx_strand_id
1 'polypeptide(L)'
;LPRPLGGGGEEALLALRALSVCMGLPLTVAICFMCASLLRAVMWDAAEPSIRRGTRFVTGVWDWSEGFAPRVDSRHLPSLGQRAASLSLSLFAPFLALHSMHLRLFGASAWAHTCAQGLCFAVWVGCMIGELGTDNASFVGWTVYLAFVAHVTWVRAIARQAYNVYGWLLEDFFVCLCMYPMACSQLELQAKALPVCVDRHADMNKGLEESLGGALPP
;
A
#
# COMPACT_ATOMS: atom_id res chain seq x y z
N LEU A 1 33.58 13.28 -36.02
CA LEU A 1 34.66 12.50 -35.38
C LEU A 1 34.74 12.88 -33.90
N PRO A 2 35.03 11.91 -33.03
CA PRO A 2 34.40 11.81 -31.70
C PRO A 2 34.97 12.81 -30.70
N ARG A 3 34.10 13.44 -29.90
CA ARG A 3 34.52 14.13 -28.67
C ARG A 3 34.90 13.05 -27.66
N PRO A 4 36.15 13.01 -27.17
CA PRO A 4 36.55 12.04 -26.18
C PRO A 4 35.80 12.33 -24.88
N LEU A 5 35.27 11.28 -24.26
CA LEU A 5 34.82 11.27 -22.87
C LEU A 5 36.04 11.68 -22.01
N GLY A 6 36.10 12.96 -21.64
CA GLY A 6 37.16 13.51 -20.83
C GLY A 6 37.06 12.99 -19.40
N GLY A 7 38.11 12.30 -18.93
CA GLY A 7 38.26 11.83 -17.56
C GLY A 7 39.16 10.60 -17.50
N GLY A 8 40.47 10.81 -17.30
CA GLY A 8 41.44 9.73 -17.20
C GLY A 8 41.31 8.91 -15.91
N GLY A 9 41.65 7.62 -16.00
CA GLY A 9 42.03 6.70 -14.92
C GLY A 9 41.21 6.74 -13.63
N GLU A 10 41.60 7.61 -12.70
CA GLU A 10 41.08 7.65 -11.32
C GLU A 10 39.66 8.22 -11.21
N GLU A 11 39.35 9.32 -11.92
CA GLU A 11 38.00 9.90 -11.88
C GLU A 11 36.98 9.02 -12.58
N ALA A 12 37.39 8.34 -13.66
CA ALA A 12 36.56 7.34 -14.33
C ALA A 12 36.27 6.14 -13.41
N LEU A 13 37.25 5.68 -12.62
CA LEU A 13 37.07 4.60 -11.65
C LEU A 13 36.21 5.03 -10.45
N LEU A 14 36.33 6.27 -9.99
CA LEU A 14 35.46 6.84 -8.96
C LEU A 14 34.01 6.97 -9.43
N ALA A 15 33.79 7.48 -10.65
CA ALA A 15 32.48 7.55 -11.26
C ALA A 15 31.85 6.17 -11.46
N LEU A 16 32.63 5.17 -11.90
CA LEU A 16 32.19 3.78 -12.03
C LEU A 16 31.82 3.15 -10.68
N ARG A 17 32.59 3.41 -9.61
CA ARG A 17 32.27 2.94 -8.26
C ARG A 17 31.00 3.59 -7.72
N ALA A 18 30.85 4.90 -7.88
CA ALA A 18 29.65 5.62 -7.49
C ALA A 18 28.42 5.11 -8.25
N LEU A 19 28.54 4.92 -9.56
CA LEU A 19 27.48 4.34 -10.40
C LEU A 19 27.13 2.92 -9.96
N SER A 20 28.12 2.08 -9.64
CA SER A 20 27.89 0.72 -9.14
C SER A 20 27.13 0.71 -7.82
N VAL A 21 27.42 1.65 -6.91
CA VAL A 21 26.69 1.78 -5.63
C VAL A 21 25.26 2.29 -5.87
N CYS A 22 25.09 3.30 -6.72
CA CYS A 22 23.78 3.86 -7.06
C CYS A 22 22.86 2.85 -7.77
N MET A 23 23.41 2.00 -8.64
CA MET A 23 22.66 0.96 -9.35
C MET A 23 22.46 -0.32 -8.53
N GLY A 24 23.36 -0.59 -7.57
CA GLY A 24 23.27 -1.75 -6.68
C GLY A 24 22.09 -1.67 -5.72
N LEU A 25 21.69 -0.47 -5.29
CA LEU A 25 20.58 -0.29 -4.34
C LEU A 25 19.21 -0.69 -4.93
N PRO A 26 18.82 -0.26 -6.15
CA PRO A 26 17.63 -0.79 -6.83
C PRO A 26 17.66 -2.31 -7.02
N LEU A 27 18.81 -2.87 -7.40
CA LEU A 27 18.95 -4.32 -7.59
C LEU A 27 18.77 -5.08 -6.28
N THR A 28 19.33 -4.56 -5.18
CA THR A 28 19.20 -5.16 -3.85
C THR A 28 17.75 -5.20 -3.40
N VAL A 29 17.03 -4.08 -3.59
CA VAL A 29 15.59 -4.01 -3.31
C VAL A 29 14.82 -5.03 -4.16
N ALA A 30 15.10 -5.12 -5.46
CA ALA A 30 14.46 -6.08 -6.36
C ALA A 30 14.70 -7.54 -5.94
N ILE A 31 15.94 -7.90 -5.58
CA ILE A 31 16.28 -9.25 -5.11
C ILE A 31 15.55 -9.56 -3.79
N CYS A 32 15.50 -8.62 -2.84
CA CYS A 32 14.77 -8.81 -1.59
C CYS A 32 13.27 -9.08 -1.83
N PHE A 33 12.64 -8.32 -2.74
CA PHE A 33 11.24 -8.56 -3.13
C PHE A 33 11.04 -9.88 -3.86
N MET A 34 11.98 -10.28 -4.73
CA MET A 34 11.96 -11.57 -5.42
C MET A 34 12.10 -12.74 -4.44
N CYS A 35 13.00 -12.65 -3.46
CA CYS A 35 13.13 -13.67 -2.41
C CYS A 35 11.83 -13.81 -1.61
N ALA A 36 11.18 -12.69 -1.27
CA ALA A 36 9.90 -12.71 -0.56
C ALA A 36 8.75 -13.28 -1.40
N SER A 37 8.73 -13.05 -2.71
CA SER A 37 7.72 -13.62 -3.60
C SER A 37 7.96 -15.11 -3.87
N LEU A 38 9.21 -15.54 -4.05
CA LEU A 38 9.59 -16.95 -4.18
C LEU A 38 9.24 -17.75 -2.93
N LEU A 39 9.52 -17.22 -1.74
CA LEU A 39 9.14 -17.88 -0.49
C LEU A 39 7.62 -18.10 -0.42
N ARG A 40 6.82 -17.09 -0.81
CA ARG A 40 5.35 -17.23 -0.88
C ARG A 40 4.89 -18.25 -1.91
N ALA A 41 5.56 -18.35 -3.05
CA ALA A 41 5.25 -19.35 -4.07
C ALA A 41 5.53 -20.77 -3.55
N VAL A 42 6.67 -20.99 -2.89
CA VAL A 42 7.00 -22.28 -2.27
C VAL A 42 6.02 -22.64 -1.16
N MET A 43 5.64 -21.67 -0.32
CA MET A 43 4.63 -21.91 0.73
C MET A 43 3.23 -22.21 0.16
N TRP A 44 2.90 -21.69 -1.03
CA TRP A 44 1.68 -22.05 -1.74
C TRP A 44 1.69 -23.51 -2.18
N ASP A 45 2.81 -23.96 -2.77
CA ASP A 45 3.00 -25.35 -3.21
C ASP A 45 3.09 -26.33 -2.03
N ALA A 46 3.68 -25.91 -0.92
CA ALA A 46 3.73 -26.66 0.33
C ALA A 46 2.37 -26.72 1.07
N ALA A 47 1.32 -26.09 0.52
CA ALA A 47 -0.02 -26.06 1.08
C ALA A 47 -0.11 -25.50 2.52
N GLU A 48 0.74 -24.53 2.85
CA GLU A 48 0.80 -23.93 4.19
C GLU A 48 -0.56 -23.30 4.57
N PRO A 49 -1.12 -23.61 5.75
CA PRO A 49 -2.47 -23.20 6.13
C PRO A 49 -2.64 -21.69 6.31
N SER A 50 -1.56 -20.93 6.51
CA SER A 50 -1.58 -19.47 6.61
C SER A 50 -1.83 -18.79 5.25
N ILE A 51 -1.39 -19.41 4.15
CA ILE A 51 -1.53 -18.87 2.80
C ILE A 51 -2.78 -19.42 2.12
N ARG A 52 -3.07 -20.72 2.27
CA ARG A 52 -4.26 -21.33 1.67
C ARG A 52 -5.58 -20.74 2.18
N ARG A 53 -5.60 -20.27 3.42
CA ARG A 53 -6.77 -19.59 4.01
C ARG A 53 -6.79 -18.08 3.74
N GLY A 54 -5.67 -17.51 3.32
CA GLY A 54 -5.54 -16.09 3.04
C GLY A 54 -6.24 -15.72 1.73
N THR A 55 -6.95 -14.60 1.74
CA THR A 55 -7.54 -14.01 0.53
C THR A 55 -6.54 -13.08 -0.15
N ARG A 56 -6.91 -12.57 -1.33
CA ARG A 56 -6.17 -11.52 -2.04
C ARG A 56 -7.07 -10.31 -2.21
N PHE A 57 -6.47 -9.14 -2.39
CA PHE A 57 -7.21 -7.97 -2.85
C PHE A 57 -7.80 -8.23 -4.25
N VAL A 58 -8.98 -7.67 -4.51
CA VAL A 58 -9.72 -7.82 -5.79
C VAL A 58 -8.92 -7.33 -6.99
N THR A 59 -8.08 -6.33 -6.78
CA THR A 59 -7.18 -5.75 -7.78
C THR A 59 -5.76 -5.84 -7.27
N GLY A 60 -4.78 -5.95 -8.15
CA GLY A 60 -3.36 -5.90 -7.82
C GLY A 60 -2.81 -4.48 -7.84
N VAL A 61 -1.64 -4.31 -7.20
CA VAL A 61 -0.86 -3.06 -7.22
C VAL A 61 -0.16 -2.89 -8.58
N TRP A 62 0.15 -4.01 -9.24
CA TRP A 62 0.85 -4.07 -10.52
C TRP A 62 -0.09 -4.32 -11.71
N ASP A 63 -1.41 -4.17 -11.55
CA ASP A 63 -2.39 -4.46 -12.62
C ASP A 63 -2.14 -3.69 -13.93
N TRP A 64 -1.42 -2.57 -13.88
CA TRP A 64 -1.06 -1.81 -15.06
C TRP A 64 -0.15 -2.60 -16.03
N SER A 65 0.66 -3.55 -15.53
CA SER A 65 1.49 -4.41 -16.39
C SER A 65 0.68 -5.49 -17.11
N GLU A 66 -0.52 -5.80 -16.60
CA GLU A 66 -1.47 -6.75 -17.19
C GLU A 66 -2.59 -6.03 -17.97
N GLY A 67 -2.47 -4.72 -18.20
CA GLY A 67 -3.47 -3.92 -18.91
C GLY A 67 -4.80 -3.79 -18.17
N PHE A 68 -4.78 -3.88 -16.83
CA PHE A 68 -5.97 -3.85 -15.95
C PHE A 68 -6.98 -4.98 -16.21
N ALA A 69 -6.52 -6.11 -16.75
CA ALA A 69 -7.31 -7.32 -16.94
C ALA A 69 -6.69 -8.49 -16.14
N PRO A 70 -6.84 -8.49 -14.80
CA PRO A 70 -6.21 -9.49 -13.97
C PRO A 70 -6.80 -10.88 -14.27
N ARG A 71 -5.94 -11.88 -14.52
CA ARG A 71 -6.36 -13.26 -14.86
C ARG A 71 -6.84 -14.09 -13.67
N VAL A 72 -7.29 -13.44 -12.61
CA VAL A 72 -7.84 -14.11 -11.42
C VAL A 72 -9.36 -14.14 -11.52
N ASP A 73 -9.95 -15.34 -11.38
CA ASP A 73 -11.40 -15.57 -11.35
C ASP A 73 -12.03 -14.97 -10.08
N SER A 74 -12.15 -13.64 -10.03
CA SER A 74 -12.93 -12.96 -9.00
C SER A 74 -14.24 -12.48 -9.63
N ARG A 75 -15.39 -12.94 -9.10
CA ARG A 75 -16.73 -12.56 -9.59
C ARG A 75 -17.04 -11.06 -9.53
N HIS A 76 -16.14 -10.26 -8.94
CA HIS A 76 -16.30 -8.83 -8.69
C HIS A 76 -15.20 -7.97 -9.35
N LEU A 77 -14.65 -8.40 -10.51
CA LEU A 77 -13.67 -7.58 -11.24
C LEU A 77 -14.27 -6.22 -11.62
N PRO A 78 -13.59 -5.11 -11.29
CA PRO A 78 -14.01 -3.79 -11.75
C PRO A 78 -13.78 -3.66 -13.26
N SER A 79 -14.62 -2.88 -13.93
CA SER A 79 -14.41 -2.56 -15.35
C SER A 79 -13.17 -1.68 -15.53
N LEU A 80 -12.56 -1.70 -16.74
CA LEU A 80 -11.41 -0.86 -17.08
C LEU A 80 -11.65 0.62 -16.79
N GLY A 81 -12.84 1.12 -17.14
CA GLY A 81 -13.22 2.52 -16.89
C GLY A 81 -13.33 2.84 -15.40
N GLN A 82 -13.90 1.93 -14.60
CA GLN A 82 -13.96 2.10 -13.13
C GLN A 82 -12.56 2.09 -12.52
N ARG A 83 -11.65 1.24 -13.04
CA ARG A 83 -10.29 1.18 -12.54
C ARG A 83 -9.53 2.46 -12.84
N ALA A 84 -9.57 2.94 -14.09
CA ALA A 84 -8.97 4.21 -14.49
C ALA A 84 -9.53 5.39 -13.68
N ALA A 85 -10.86 5.46 -13.48
CA ALA A 85 -11.48 6.52 -12.68
C ALA A 85 -11.02 6.51 -11.22
N SER A 86 -10.97 5.33 -10.59
CA SER A 86 -10.48 5.19 -9.21
C SER A 86 -9.01 5.54 -9.06
N LEU A 87 -8.19 5.27 -10.09
CA LEU A 87 -6.78 5.62 -10.11
C LEU A 87 -6.57 7.12 -10.27
N SER A 88 -7.30 7.76 -11.18
CA SER A 88 -7.31 9.21 -11.33
C SER A 88 -7.73 9.91 -10.04
N LEU A 89 -8.80 9.43 -9.39
CA LEU A 89 -9.22 9.94 -8.09
C LEU A 89 -8.15 9.73 -7.03
N SER A 90 -7.54 8.55 -6.97
CA SER A 90 -6.49 8.22 -6.01
C SER A 90 -5.20 9.02 -6.21
N LEU A 91 -4.94 9.50 -7.43
CA LEU A 91 -3.78 10.33 -7.74
C LEU A 91 -3.96 11.77 -7.25
N PHE A 92 -5.12 12.38 -7.50
CA PHE A 92 -5.37 13.80 -7.18
C PHE A 92 -6.03 14.03 -5.82
N ALA A 93 -6.85 13.08 -5.37
CA ALA A 93 -7.61 13.16 -4.13
C ALA A 93 -7.64 11.80 -3.40
N PRO A 94 -6.48 11.29 -2.94
CA PRO A 94 -6.39 9.97 -2.29
C PRO A 94 -7.28 9.82 -1.06
N PHE A 95 -7.58 10.92 -0.35
CA PHE A 95 -8.48 10.94 0.80
C PHE A 95 -9.93 10.61 0.43
N LEU A 96 -10.42 11.04 -0.75
CA LEU A 96 -11.77 10.69 -1.21
C LEU A 96 -11.87 9.22 -1.61
N ALA A 97 -10.86 8.72 -2.33
CA ALA A 97 -10.77 7.30 -2.68
C ALA A 97 -10.78 6.40 -1.42
N LEU A 98 -9.98 6.78 -0.40
CA LEU A 98 -9.88 6.02 0.84
C LEU A 98 -11.07 6.18 1.79
N HIS A 99 -11.90 7.21 1.63
CA HIS A 99 -13.07 7.41 2.49
C HIS A 99 -14.00 6.20 2.51
N SER A 100 -14.17 5.54 1.35
CA SER A 100 -14.98 4.30 1.26
C SER A 100 -14.43 3.19 2.15
N MET A 101 -13.11 3.04 2.24
CA MET A 101 -12.47 2.08 3.14
C MET A 101 -12.54 2.53 4.60
N HIS A 102 -12.37 3.83 4.88
CA HIS A 102 -12.53 4.35 6.24
C HIS A 102 -13.94 4.09 6.80
N LEU A 103 -14.99 4.28 5.99
CA LEU A 103 -16.36 3.97 6.38
C LEU A 103 -16.54 2.50 6.75
N ARG A 104 -15.90 1.58 6.00
CA ARG A 104 -15.95 0.14 6.27
C ARG A 104 -15.19 -0.25 7.54
N LEU A 105 -14.07 0.39 7.83
CA LEU A 105 -13.18 0.00 8.93
C LEU A 105 -13.47 0.70 10.25
N PHE A 106 -13.96 1.94 10.20
CA PHE A 106 -14.05 2.83 11.36
C PHE A 106 -15.46 3.41 11.61
N GLY A 107 -16.41 3.18 10.70
CA GLY A 107 -17.80 3.64 10.86
C GLY A 107 -17.89 5.15 11.12
N ALA A 108 -18.37 5.53 12.31
CA ALA A 108 -18.60 6.93 12.68
C ALA A 108 -17.33 7.81 12.69
N SER A 109 -16.15 7.24 12.97
CA SER A 109 -14.88 7.99 12.99
C SER A 109 -14.19 8.06 11.63
N ALA A 110 -14.80 7.53 10.56
CA ALA A 110 -14.23 7.53 9.22
C ALA A 110 -13.88 8.93 8.69
N TRP A 111 -14.68 9.94 9.03
CA TRP A 111 -14.44 11.31 8.60
C TRP A 111 -13.16 11.88 9.22
N ALA A 112 -12.84 11.53 10.49
CA ALA A 112 -11.65 12.03 11.16
C ALA A 112 -10.38 11.56 10.45
N HIS A 113 -10.31 10.27 10.10
CA HIS A 113 -9.21 9.70 9.31
C HIS A 113 -9.13 10.30 7.90
N THR A 114 -10.28 10.56 7.28
CA THR A 114 -10.34 11.16 5.94
C THR A 114 -9.83 12.60 5.95
N CYS A 115 -10.25 13.41 6.94
CA CYS A 115 -9.80 14.79 7.12
C CYS A 115 -8.32 14.87 7.48
N ALA A 116 -7.84 14.02 8.39
CA ALA A 116 -6.42 13.97 8.74
C ALA A 116 -5.55 13.68 7.51
N GLN A 117 -5.96 12.69 6.71
CA GLN A 117 -5.22 12.35 5.49
C GLN A 117 -5.32 13.43 4.41
N GLY A 118 -6.49 14.06 4.25
CA GLY A 118 -6.67 15.20 3.35
C GLY A 118 -5.80 16.39 3.73
N LEU A 119 -5.66 16.67 5.04
CA LEU A 119 -4.78 17.71 5.56
C LEU A 119 -3.32 17.40 5.26
N CYS A 120 -2.84 16.18 5.54
CA CYS A 120 -1.46 15.80 5.23
C CYS A 120 -1.16 15.92 3.73
N PHE A 121 -2.09 15.50 2.86
CA PHE A 121 -1.93 15.61 1.41
C PHE A 121 -1.90 17.07 0.94
N ALA A 122 -2.84 17.90 1.44
CA ALA A 122 -2.90 19.32 1.09
C ALA A 122 -1.67 20.09 1.57
N VAL A 123 -1.18 19.82 2.78
CA VAL A 123 0.06 20.42 3.30
C VAL A 123 1.26 19.98 2.48
N TRP A 124 1.38 18.69 2.12
CA TRP A 124 2.47 18.23 1.26
C TRP A 124 2.48 18.97 -0.09
N VAL A 125 1.35 18.99 -0.81
CA VAL A 125 1.24 19.68 -2.10
C VAL A 125 1.47 21.19 -1.95
N GLY A 126 0.92 21.81 -0.91
CA GLY A 126 1.11 23.23 -0.60
C GLY A 126 2.57 23.58 -0.34
N CYS A 127 3.30 22.74 0.41
CA CYS A 127 4.73 22.90 0.62
C CYS A 127 5.55 22.71 -0.66
N MET A 128 5.16 21.79 -1.56
CA MET A 128 5.83 21.62 -2.86
C MET A 128 5.66 22.86 -3.76
N ILE A 129 4.49 23.50 -3.74
CA ILE A 129 4.25 24.75 -4.48
C ILE A 129 4.95 25.93 -3.78
N GLY A 130 4.95 25.96 -2.44
CA GLY A 130 5.55 27.01 -1.63
C GLY A 130 7.07 27.14 -1.77
N GLU A 131 7.76 26.07 -2.16
CA GLU A 131 9.20 26.10 -2.50
C GLU A 131 9.52 27.13 -3.60
N LEU A 132 8.54 27.50 -4.44
CA LEU A 132 8.73 28.55 -5.45
C LEU A 132 9.00 29.94 -4.86
N GLY A 133 8.62 30.18 -3.59
CA GLY A 133 8.75 31.48 -2.93
C GLY A 133 9.49 31.46 -1.59
N THR A 134 9.64 30.30 -0.96
CA THR A 134 10.35 30.14 0.31
C THR A 134 11.26 28.93 0.26
N ASP A 135 12.56 29.13 0.45
CA ASP A 135 13.54 28.05 0.49
C ASP A 135 13.24 27.09 1.66
N ASN A 136 13.37 25.79 1.41
CA ASN A 136 13.23 24.70 2.40
C ASN A 136 11.79 24.30 2.80
N ALA A 137 10.74 24.87 2.19
CA ALA A 137 9.37 24.43 2.40
C ALA A 137 9.17 22.95 1.99
N SER A 138 9.92 22.50 0.99
CA SER A 138 9.93 21.13 0.47
C SER A 138 10.30 20.08 1.53
N PHE A 139 11.24 20.36 2.43
CA PHE A 139 11.63 19.41 3.50
C PHE A 139 10.48 19.14 4.47
N VAL A 140 9.72 20.19 4.82
CA VAL A 140 8.51 20.05 5.65
C VAL A 140 7.47 19.25 4.88
N GLY A 141 7.29 19.55 3.59
CA GLY A 141 6.39 18.80 2.71
C GLY A 141 6.69 17.31 2.70
N TRP A 142 7.95 16.90 2.51
CA TRP A 142 8.36 15.50 2.52
C TRP A 142 8.17 14.82 3.89
N THR A 143 8.39 15.55 4.98
CA THR A 143 8.13 15.04 6.33
C THR A 143 6.64 14.75 6.54
N VAL A 144 5.77 15.66 6.11
CA VAL A 144 4.31 15.47 6.18
C VAL A 144 3.84 14.37 5.23
N TYR A 145 4.49 14.21 4.07
CA TYR A 145 4.24 13.10 3.16
C TYR A 145 4.55 11.74 3.81
N LEU A 146 5.63 11.62 4.58
CA LEU A 146 5.91 10.38 5.33
C LEU A 146 4.82 10.07 6.37
N ALA A 147 4.25 11.09 7.02
CA ALA A 147 3.10 10.90 7.91
C ALA A 147 1.85 10.42 7.15
N PHE A 148 1.59 10.98 5.95
CA PHE A 148 0.55 10.49 5.04
C PHE A 148 0.77 9.02 4.68
N VAL A 149 1.98 8.66 4.24
CA VAL A 149 2.34 7.28 3.87
C VAL A 149 2.17 6.32 5.05
N ALA A 150 2.61 6.70 6.25
CA ALA A 150 2.45 5.91 7.47
C ALA A 150 0.97 5.67 7.79
N HIS A 151 0.12 6.70 7.65
CA HIS A 151 -1.33 6.57 7.86
C HIS A 151 -1.97 5.62 6.84
N VAL A 152 -1.68 5.77 5.54
CA VAL A 152 -2.20 4.86 4.49
C VAL A 152 -1.72 3.42 4.73
N THR A 153 -0.46 3.23 5.12
CA THR A 153 0.12 1.93 5.47
C THR A 153 -0.64 1.27 6.63
N TRP A 154 -0.96 2.05 7.66
CA TRP A 154 -1.73 1.58 8.81
C TRP A 154 -3.16 1.17 8.41
N VAL A 155 -3.86 2.00 7.63
CA VAL A 155 -5.19 1.68 7.09
C VAL A 155 -5.15 0.40 6.26
N ARG A 156 -4.12 0.24 5.43
CA ARG A 156 -3.90 -0.96 4.62
C ARG A 156 -3.64 -2.20 5.47
N ALA A 157 -2.84 -2.09 6.53
CA ALA A 157 -2.58 -3.19 7.45
C ALA A 157 -3.87 -3.65 8.16
N ILE A 158 -4.72 -2.71 8.59
CA ILE A 158 -6.03 -3.01 9.18
C ILE A 158 -6.95 -3.64 8.12
N ALA A 159 -6.98 -3.11 6.90
CA ALA A 159 -7.77 -3.70 5.83
C ALA A 159 -7.36 -5.15 5.57
N ARG A 160 -6.07 -5.48 5.59
CA ARG A 160 -5.63 -6.88 5.45
C ARG A 160 -6.14 -7.78 6.57
N GLN A 161 -6.14 -7.30 7.81
CA GLN A 161 -6.72 -8.05 8.93
C GLN A 161 -8.24 -8.24 8.74
N ALA A 162 -8.95 -7.19 8.32
CA ALA A 162 -10.39 -7.19 8.12
C ALA A 162 -10.88 -8.07 6.95
N TYR A 163 -10.08 -8.19 5.89
CA TYR A 163 -10.37 -9.01 4.71
C TYR A 163 -9.59 -10.35 4.70
N ASN A 164 -8.84 -10.68 5.75
CA ASN A 164 -7.97 -11.85 5.85
C ASN A 164 -6.99 -11.98 4.67
N VAL A 165 -6.41 -10.87 4.24
CA VAL A 165 -5.45 -10.81 3.12
C VAL A 165 -4.04 -11.07 3.65
N TYR A 166 -3.33 -12.02 3.03
CA TYR A 166 -1.95 -12.32 3.40
C TYR A 166 -0.99 -11.20 3.03
N GLY A 167 -0.10 -10.81 3.95
CA GLY A 167 0.97 -9.84 3.71
C GLY A 167 1.66 -9.39 4.98
N TRP A 168 2.75 -8.62 4.82
CA TRP A 168 3.54 -8.05 5.93
C TRP A 168 3.63 -6.52 5.85
N LEU A 169 3.89 -5.87 6.99
CA LEU A 169 3.76 -4.41 7.12
C LEU A 169 4.76 -3.63 6.25
N LEU A 170 5.99 -4.13 6.08
CA LEU A 170 7.02 -3.40 5.35
C LEU A 170 6.74 -3.34 3.83
N GLU A 171 6.17 -4.40 3.24
CA GLU A 171 5.71 -4.35 1.84
C GLU A 171 4.57 -3.35 1.65
N ASP A 172 3.65 -3.27 2.62
CA ASP A 172 2.61 -2.24 2.57
C ASP A 172 3.22 -0.84 2.65
N PHE A 173 4.22 -0.63 3.51
CA PHE A 173 4.90 0.67 3.62
C PHE A 173 5.56 1.08 2.30
N PHE A 174 6.31 0.18 1.65
CA PHE A 174 6.95 0.49 0.37
C PHE A 174 5.94 0.68 -0.77
N VAL A 175 4.85 -0.10 -0.79
CA VAL A 175 3.76 0.09 -1.75
C VAL A 175 3.10 1.45 -1.53
N CYS A 176 2.86 1.85 -0.29
CA CYS A 176 2.29 3.16 0.04
C CYS A 176 3.28 4.32 -0.17
N LEU A 177 4.58 4.09 -0.07
CA LEU A 177 5.61 5.10 -0.29
C LEU A 177 5.85 5.36 -1.77
N CYS A 178 5.98 4.29 -2.58
CA CYS A 178 6.36 4.41 -3.99
C CYS A 178 5.15 4.42 -4.93
N MET A 179 4.04 3.81 -4.53
CA MET A 179 2.87 3.57 -5.38
C MET A 179 1.56 3.87 -4.65
N TYR A 180 1.53 4.95 -3.85
CA TYR A 180 0.35 5.33 -3.08
C TYR A 180 -0.96 5.40 -3.88
N PRO A 181 -1.00 5.86 -5.16
CA PRO A 181 -2.25 5.92 -5.90
C PRO A 181 -2.81 4.52 -6.18
N MET A 182 -1.93 3.55 -6.47
CA MET A 182 -2.32 2.15 -6.68
C MET A 182 -2.82 1.52 -5.38
N ALA A 183 -2.16 1.82 -4.25
CA ALA A 183 -2.55 1.34 -2.94
C ALA A 183 -3.95 1.88 -2.54
N CYS A 184 -4.19 3.17 -2.72
CA CYS A 184 -5.48 3.81 -2.41
C CYS A 184 -6.61 3.27 -3.28
N SER A 185 -6.37 3.16 -4.59
CA SER A 185 -7.34 2.63 -5.54
C SER A 185 -7.67 1.16 -5.27
N GLN A 186 -6.68 0.34 -4.89
CA GLN A 186 -6.90 -1.05 -4.47
C GLN A 186 -7.82 -1.15 -3.25
N LEU A 187 -7.60 -0.29 -2.24
CA LEU A 187 -8.43 -0.25 -1.04
C LEU A 187 -9.85 0.25 -1.36
N GLU A 188 -10.00 1.29 -2.17
CA GLU A 188 -11.33 1.80 -2.58
C GLU A 188 -12.18 0.70 -3.23
N LEU A 189 -11.63 0.01 -4.23
CA LEU A 189 -12.38 -1.02 -4.95
C LEU A 189 -12.65 -2.25 -4.09
N GLN A 190 -11.74 -2.60 -3.17
CA GLN A 190 -11.99 -3.66 -2.19
C GLN A 190 -13.21 -3.32 -1.32
N ALA A 191 -13.28 -2.10 -0.77
CA ALA A 191 -14.37 -1.67 0.11
C ALA A 191 -15.75 -1.61 -0.59
N LYS A 192 -15.74 -1.38 -1.92
CA LYS A 192 -16.94 -1.36 -2.75
C LYS A 192 -17.37 -2.76 -3.19
N ALA A 193 -16.42 -3.63 -3.48
CA ALA A 193 -16.69 -4.97 -4.01
C ALA A 193 -17.13 -5.97 -2.95
N LEU A 194 -16.56 -5.91 -1.74
CA LEU A 194 -16.74 -6.95 -0.72
C LEU A 194 -17.13 -6.37 0.65
N PRO A 195 -18.00 -7.06 1.41
CA PRO A 195 -18.19 -6.77 2.83
C PRO A 195 -16.97 -7.26 3.64
N VAL A 196 -16.78 -6.68 4.83
CA VAL A 196 -15.72 -7.08 5.77
C VAL A 196 -15.94 -8.54 6.20
N CYS A 197 -14.89 -9.38 6.18
CA CYS A 197 -15.02 -10.81 6.46
C CYS A 197 -14.76 -11.18 7.92
N VAL A 198 -13.92 -10.41 8.63
CA VAL A 198 -13.66 -10.58 10.07
C VAL A 198 -14.14 -9.32 10.78
N ASP A 199 -15.18 -9.47 11.61
CA ASP A 199 -15.73 -8.35 12.36
C ASP A 199 -14.80 -7.99 13.53
N ARG A 200 -14.12 -6.85 13.43
CA ARG A 200 -13.15 -6.39 14.42
C ARG A 200 -13.81 -5.97 15.74
N HIS A 201 -15.09 -5.64 15.69
CA HIS A 201 -15.87 -5.25 16.87
C HIS A 201 -16.53 -6.44 17.56
N ALA A 202 -16.39 -7.66 17.01
CA ALA A 202 -16.78 -8.85 17.71
C ALA A 202 -15.79 -9.13 18.85
N ASP A 203 -16.29 -9.13 20.08
CA ASP A 203 -15.51 -9.50 21.26
C ASP A 203 -14.93 -10.91 21.07
N MET A 204 -13.61 -10.98 20.91
CA MET A 204 -12.87 -12.24 20.75
C MET A 204 -13.07 -13.18 21.96
N ASN A 205 -13.43 -12.61 23.11
CA ASN A 205 -13.73 -13.34 24.34
C ASN A 205 -15.15 -13.88 24.39
N LYS A 206 -16.07 -13.47 23.52
CA LYS A 206 -17.48 -13.90 23.60
C LYS A 206 -17.65 -15.40 23.43
N GLY A 207 -16.87 -16.02 22.53
CA GLY A 207 -16.85 -17.48 22.37
C GLY A 207 -16.16 -18.20 23.54
N LEU A 208 -15.23 -17.52 24.23
CA LEU A 208 -14.56 -18.01 25.44
C LEU A 208 -15.51 -17.92 26.64
N GLU A 209 -16.26 -16.83 26.77
CA GLU A 209 -17.29 -16.61 27.78
C GLU A 209 -18.48 -17.56 27.61
N GLU A 210 -18.89 -17.89 26.38
CA GLU A 210 -19.88 -18.96 26.13
C GLU A 210 -19.33 -20.33 26.52
N SER A 211 -18.04 -20.60 26.29
CA SER A 211 -17.39 -21.85 26.69
C SER A 211 -17.17 -21.98 28.20
N LEU A 212 -16.95 -20.85 28.89
CA LEU A 212 -16.73 -20.76 30.34
C LEU A 212 -18.04 -20.61 31.13
N GLY A 213 -19.06 -20.00 30.53
CA GLY A 213 -20.39 -19.77 31.11
C GLY A 213 -21.23 -21.04 31.27
N GLY A 214 -20.80 -22.16 30.70
CA GLY A 214 -21.35 -23.48 31.00
C GLY A 214 -20.83 -24.09 32.31
N ALA A 215 -19.86 -23.48 32.99
CA ALA A 215 -19.17 -24.06 34.15
C ALA A 215 -19.46 -23.39 35.51
N LEU A 216 -20.33 -22.39 35.58
CA LEU A 216 -20.71 -21.76 36.85
C LEU A 216 -22.24 -21.71 37.02
N PRO A 217 -22.81 -22.47 37.98
CA PRO A 217 -24.19 -22.26 38.41
C PRO A 217 -24.35 -20.91 39.12
N PRO A 218 -25.58 -20.38 39.22
CA PRO A 218 -25.88 -19.04 39.73
C PRO A 218 -25.39 -18.77 41.15
#